data_AF-A0A1H9D7T7-F1
#
_entry.id   AF-A0A1H9D7T7-F1
#
_cell.length_a   1.000
_cell.length_b   1.000
_cell.length_c   1.000
_cell.angle_alpha   90.00
_cell.angle_beta   90.00
_cell.angle_gamma   90.00
#
_symmetry.space_group_name_H-M   'P 1'
#
loop_
_entity.id
_entity.type
_entity.pdbx_description
1 polymer ?
#
loop_
_entity_poly.entity_id
_entity_poly.type
_entity_poly.pdbx_seq_one_letter_code
_entity_poly.pdbx_strand_id
1 'polypeptide(L)'
;MGNVENILFKDGEWTIELRPRNNFHEGEPTVKVWILRDAQEVAQYTDKYRGYGAYKDNEGLLPADIADKAKNVWNKLKETPFSQELVEEIREELSK
;
A
#
# COMPACT_ATOMS: atom_id res chain seq x y z
N MET A 1 8.40 13.84 6.81
CA MET A 1 7.38 14.39 5.89
C MET A 1 7.23 13.41 4.74
N GLY A 2 6.12 12.66 4.71
CA GLY A 2 5.83 11.78 3.57
C GLY A 2 5.47 12.64 2.37
N ASN A 3 6.05 12.35 1.20
CA ASN A 3 5.68 13.01 -0.04
C ASN A 3 4.20 12.68 -0.33
N VAL A 4 3.35 13.71 -0.30
CA VAL A 4 1.90 13.61 -0.52
C VAL A 4 1.57 12.93 -1.85
N GLU A 5 2.48 13.01 -2.82
CA GLU A 5 2.38 12.38 -4.14
C GLU A 5 2.21 10.86 -4.07
N ASN A 6 2.65 10.20 -3.00
CA ASN A 6 2.57 8.75 -2.89
C ASN A 6 1.35 8.24 -2.10
N ILE A 7 0.51 9.13 -1.55
CA ILE A 7 -0.68 8.72 -0.80
C ILE A 7 -1.78 8.33 -1.80
N LEU A 8 -2.21 7.07 -1.76
CA LEU A 8 -3.24 6.54 -2.65
C LEU A 8 -4.63 6.61 -2.06
N PHE A 9 -4.73 6.45 -0.74
CA PHE A 9 -5.98 6.52 -0.01
C PHE A 9 -5.73 7.11 1.38
N LYS A 10 -6.65 7.94 1.85
CA LYS A 10 -6.64 8.46 3.21
C LYS A 10 -8.06 8.75 3.66
N ASP A 11 -8.47 8.14 4.75
CA ASP A 11 -9.74 8.43 5.42
C ASP A 11 -9.50 8.49 6.93
N GLY A 12 -9.54 9.69 7.51
CA GLY A 12 -9.44 9.97 8.95
C GLY A 12 -8.34 9.21 9.71
N GLU A 13 -8.63 7.95 10.02
CA GLU A 13 -7.81 6.97 10.71
C GLU A 13 -6.83 6.21 9.80
N TRP A 14 -7.22 5.83 8.57
CA TRP A 14 -6.46 4.92 7.71
C TRP A 14 -5.76 5.64 6.56
N THR A 15 -4.59 5.16 6.17
CA THR A 15 -3.85 5.67 5.01
C THR A 15 -3.18 4.53 4.27
N ILE A 16 -3.30 4.52 2.94
CA ILE A 16 -2.53 3.65 2.06
C ILE A 16 -1.60 4.54 1.24
N GLU A 17 -0.31 4.25 1.28
CA GLU A 17 0.69 5.01 0.52
C GLU A 17 1.75 4.11 -0.10
N LEU A 18 2.38 4.61 -1.14
CA LEU A 18 3.51 3.95 -1.78
C LEU A 18 4.82 4.46 -1.16
N ARG A 19 5.74 3.55 -0.89
CA ARG A 19 7.11 3.94 -0.52
C ARG A 19 8.12 3.23 -1.40
N PRO A 20 9.20 3.91 -1.81
CA PRO A 20 10.27 3.28 -2.57
C PRO A 20 10.91 2.16 -1.75
N ARG A 21 11.39 1.14 -2.46
CA ARG A 21 12.20 0.07 -1.86
C ARG A 21 13.66 0.49 -1.83
N ASN A 22 14.35 0.10 -0.77
CA ASN A 22 15.80 0.25 -0.69
C ASN A 22 16.55 -0.86 -1.45
N ASN A 23 15.86 -1.97 -1.78
CA ASN A 23 16.45 -3.14 -2.44
C ASN A 23 15.61 -3.51 -3.68
N PHE A 24 16.30 -3.82 -4.78
CA PHE A 24 15.69 -4.41 -5.98
C PHE A 24 15.49 -5.91 -5.77
N HIS A 25 14.33 -6.42 -6.20
CA HIS A 25 14.03 -7.84 -6.23
C HIS A 25 13.45 -8.16 -7.60
N GLU A 26 13.98 -9.21 -8.25
CA GLU A 26 13.53 -9.62 -9.57
C GLU A 26 12.06 -10.07 -9.51
N GLY A 27 11.22 -9.53 -10.40
CA GLY A 27 9.78 -9.79 -10.42
C GLY A 27 8.96 -8.99 -9.40
N GLU A 28 9.56 -8.05 -8.69
CA GLU A 28 8.86 -7.20 -7.72
C GLU A 28 8.79 -5.73 -8.17
N PRO A 29 7.71 -5.00 -7.82
CA PRO A 29 7.63 -3.56 -8.03
C PRO A 29 8.74 -2.83 -7.27
N THR A 30 9.18 -1.70 -7.81
CA THR A 30 10.18 -0.81 -7.20
C THR A 30 9.67 -0.07 -5.96
N VAL A 31 8.37 -0.17 -5.70
CA VAL A 31 7.66 0.42 -4.55
C VAL A 31 6.99 -0.66 -3.70
N LYS A 32 6.61 -0.30 -2.47
CA LYS A 32 5.80 -1.12 -1.56
C LYS A 32 4.51 -0.39 -1.25
N VAL A 33 3.47 -1.15 -0.90
CA VAL A 33 2.21 -0.59 -0.40
C VAL A 33 2.26 -0.60 1.13
N TRP A 34 2.13 0.57 1.75
CA TRP A 34 2.14 0.76 3.19
C TRP A 34 0.75 1.08 3.68
N ILE A 35 0.37 0.46 4.80
CA ILE A 35 -0.89 0.69 5.48
C ILE A 35 -0.57 1.32 6.83
N LEU A 36 -1.11 2.51 7.04
CA LEU A 36 -0.95 3.26 8.26
C LEU A 36 -2.31 3.42 8.94
N ARG A 37 -2.28 3.41 10.27
CA ARG A 37 -3.38 3.77 11.16
C ARG A 37 -2.92 4.91 12.05
N ASP A 38 -3.63 6.03 12.06
CA ASP A 38 -3.25 7.24 12.80
C ASP A 38 -1.80 7.68 12.51
N ALA A 39 -1.41 7.62 11.23
CA ALA A 39 -0.06 7.88 10.72
C ALA A 39 1.06 6.94 11.23
N GLN A 40 0.72 5.83 11.89
CA GLN A 40 1.66 4.78 12.28
C GLN A 40 1.57 3.60 11.31
N GLU A 41 2.70 3.11 10.81
CA GLU A 41 2.75 1.89 10.00
C GLU A 41 2.24 0.70 10.81
N VAL A 42 1.22 0.02 10.27
CA VAL A 42 0.66 -1.19 10.87
C VAL A 42 0.87 -2.40 9.98
N ALA A 43 0.95 -2.22 8.67
CA ALA A 43 1.27 -3.29 7.73
C ALA A 43 1.88 -2.76 6.42
N GLN A 44 2.52 -3.64 5.67
CA GLN A 44 2.93 -3.39 4.30
C GLN A 44 2.69 -4.64 3.43
N TYR A 45 2.26 -4.42 2.19
CA TYR A 45 2.27 -5.44 1.15
C TYR A 45 3.56 -5.36 0.35
N THR A 46 4.21 -6.51 0.28
CA THR A 46 5.35 -6.84 -0.58
C THR A 46 5.07 -8.23 -1.17
N ASP A 47 6.08 -8.99 -1.60
CA ASP A 47 5.93 -10.44 -1.84
C ASP A 47 5.12 -11.14 -0.74
N LYS A 48 5.33 -10.70 0.52
CA LYS A 48 4.56 -11.17 1.67
C LYS A 48 3.84 -10.02 2.34
N TYR A 49 2.70 -10.34 2.95
CA TYR A 49 2.10 -9.49 3.96
C TYR A 49 3.05 -9.39 5.16
N ARG A 50 3.32 -8.17 5.61
CA ARG A 50 4.09 -7.92 6.85
C ARG A 50 3.34 -6.93 7.71
N GLY A 51 2.75 -7.41 8.79
CA GLY A 51 2.16 -6.58 9.84
C GLY A 51 3.15 -6.26 10.97
N TYR A 52 2.82 -5.24 11.76
CA TYR A 52 3.58 -4.80 12.93
C TYR A 52 2.68 -4.69 14.16
N GLY A 53 3.30 -4.79 15.35
CA GLY A 53 2.57 -4.74 16.61
C GLY A 53 1.44 -5.78 16.64
N ALA A 54 0.21 -5.31 16.88
CA ALA A 54 -0.98 -6.16 16.92
C ALA A 54 -1.30 -6.83 15.58
N TYR A 55 -0.90 -6.25 14.44
CA TYR A 55 -1.21 -6.75 13.09
C TYR A 55 -0.19 -7.76 12.58
N LYS A 56 0.84 -8.06 13.36
CA LYS A 56 1.92 -8.97 12.97
C LYS A 56 1.35 -10.34 12.58
N ASP A 57 1.64 -10.76 11.35
CA ASP A 57 1.20 -12.01 10.74
C ASP A 57 -0.34 -12.21 10.70
N ASN A 58 -1.13 -11.15 10.94
CA ASN A 58 -2.59 -11.21 11.05
C ASN A 58 -3.28 -10.17 10.17
N GLU A 59 -3.34 -10.43 8.87
CA GLU A 59 -4.03 -9.57 7.89
C GLU A 59 -5.49 -9.33 8.26
N GLY A 60 -6.19 -10.33 8.81
CA GLY A 60 -7.60 -10.23 9.19
C GLY A 60 -7.94 -9.27 10.32
N LEU A 61 -6.93 -8.65 10.97
CA LEU A 61 -7.15 -7.56 11.92
C LEU A 61 -7.33 -6.21 11.23
N LEU A 62 -6.93 -6.10 9.96
CA LEU A 62 -7.26 -4.94 9.14
C LEU A 62 -8.76 -4.96 8.81
N PRO A 63 -9.42 -3.79 8.73
CA PRO A 63 -10.73 -3.71 8.12
C PRO A 63 -10.68 -4.32 6.71
N ALA A 64 -11.68 -5.14 6.36
CA ALA A 64 -11.70 -5.87 5.08
C ALA A 64 -11.51 -4.94 3.87
N ASP A 65 -12.20 -3.79 3.87
CA ASP A 65 -12.04 -2.74 2.87
C ASP A 65 -10.57 -2.29 2.68
N ILE A 66 -9.86 -2.04 3.78
CA ILE A 66 -8.46 -1.58 3.74
C ILE A 66 -7.54 -2.67 3.21
N ALA A 67 -7.76 -3.91 3.65
CA ALA A 67 -7.00 -5.06 3.16
C ALA A 67 -7.21 -5.28 1.66
N ASP A 68 -8.46 -5.27 1.19
CA ASP A 68 -8.81 -5.45 -0.22
C ASP A 68 -8.23 -4.33 -1.09
N LYS A 69 -8.37 -3.06 -0.66
CA LYS A 69 -7.78 -1.91 -1.35
C LYS A 69 -6.27 -2.08 -1.48
N ALA A 70 -5.55 -2.31 -0.38
CA ALA A 70 -4.10 -2.43 -0.39
C ALA A 70 -3.60 -3.62 -1.22
N LYS A 71 -4.33 -4.73 -1.22
CA LYS A 71 -4.04 -5.91 -2.04
C LYS A 71 -4.27 -5.65 -3.53
N ASN A 72 -5.33 -4.94 -3.89
CA ASN A 72 -5.59 -4.53 -5.27
C ASN A 72 -4.48 -3.61 -5.80
N VAL A 73 -4.05 -2.61 -5.00
CA VAL A 73 -2.90 -1.76 -5.34
C VAL A 73 -1.66 -2.62 -5.61
N TRP A 74 -1.35 -3.55 -4.71
CA TRP A 74 -0.16 -4.39 -4.86
C TRP A 74 -0.20 -5.25 -6.12
N ASN A 75 -1.35 -5.85 -6.45
CA ASN A 75 -1.50 -6.65 -7.65
C ASN A 75 -1.28 -5.80 -8.92
N LYS A 76 -1.88 -4.62 -8.99
CA LYS A 76 -1.69 -3.70 -10.13
C LYS A 76 -0.23 -3.31 -10.33
N LEU A 77 0.48 -3.02 -9.24
CA LEU A 77 1.90 -2.69 -9.27
C LEU A 77 2.77 -3.85 -9.79
N LYS A 78 2.33 -5.11 -9.62
CA LYS A 78 3.04 -6.29 -10.14
C LYS A 78 2.78 -6.51 -11.63
N GLU A 79 1.57 -6.19 -12.09
CA GLU A 79 1.16 -6.42 -13.48
C GLU A 79 1.63 -5.32 -14.42
N THR A 80 1.75 -4.10 -13.92
CA THR A 80 2.08 -2.91 -14.72
C THR A 80 3.35 -2.24 -14.20
N PRO A 81 4.28 -1.82 -15.08
CA PRO A 81 5.43 -1.02 -14.68
C PRO A 81 5.00 0.22 -13.90
N PHE A 82 5.74 0.55 -12.84
CA PHE A 82 5.46 1.74 -12.04
C PHE A 82 5.57 3.01 -12.89
N SER A 83 4.45 3.73 -13.04
CA SER A 83 4.34 5.01 -13.71
C SER A 83 3.43 5.95 -12.90
N GLN A 84 3.55 7.26 -13.15
CA GLN A 84 2.68 8.24 -12.49
C GLN A 84 1.21 8.10 -12.93
N GLU A 85 0.97 7.72 -14.18
CA GLU A 85 -0.37 7.43 -14.71
C GLU A 85 -1.04 6.28 -13.95
N LEU A 86 -0.29 5.21 -13.65
CA LEU A 86 -0.79 4.09 -12.85
C LEU A 86 -1.16 4.54 -11.42
N VAL A 87 -0.36 5.43 -10.82
CA VAL A 87 -0.64 5.97 -9.49
C VAL A 87 -1.94 6.78 -9.48
N GLU A 88 -2.17 7.60 -10.50
CA GLU A 88 -3.42 8.36 -10.63
C GLU A 88 -4.63 7.44 -10.86
N GLU A 89 -4.52 6.44 -11.74
CA GLU A 89 -5.59 5.46 -11.97
C GLU A 89 -6.00 4.77 -10.67
N ILE A 90 -5.01 4.26 -9.92
CA ILE A 90 -5.26 3.60 -8.64
C ILE A 90 -5.93 4.56 -7.65
N ARG A 91 -5.47 5.82 -7.59
CA ARG A 91 -6.03 6.81 -6.67
C ARG A 91 -7.50 7.13 -7.01
N GLU A 92 -7.85 7.22 -8.29
CA GLU A 92 -9.23 7.40 -8.73
C GLU A 92 -10.11 6.21 -8.39
N GLU A 93 -9.60 4.97 -8.50
CA GLU A 93 -10.34 3.77 -8.13
C GLU A 93 -10.62 3.68 -6.63
N LEU A 94 -9.62 4.04 -5.80
CA LEU A 94 -9.76 4.01 -4.34
C LEU A 94 -10.63 5.13 -3.77
N SER A 95 -10.93 6.16 -4.59
CA SER A 95 -11.77 7.31 -4.23
C SER A 95 -13.24 7.11 -4.59
N LYS A 96 -13.60 6.01 -5.26
CA LYS A 96 -14.98 5.63 -5.60
C LYS A 96 -15.59 4.77 -4.49
#